data_AF-A0A6V8EYH5-F1
#
_entry.id   AF-A0A6V8EYH5-F1
#
_cell.length_a   1.000
_cell.length_b   1.000
_cell.length_c   1.000
_cell.angle_alpha   90.00
_cell.angle_beta   90.00
_cell.angle_gamma   90.00
#
_symmetry.space_group_name_H-M   'P 1'
#
loop_
_entity.id
_entity.type
_entity.pdbx_description
1 polymer ?
#
loop_
_entity_poly.entity_id
_entity_poly.type
_entity_poly.pdbx_seq_one_letter_code
_entity_poly.pdbx_strand_id
1 'polypeptide(L)' 'MTVQCLKCKKPAITFIRYSGAHLCKNHFIEFVERRVKKDMKKQGKTSDDATIGVALSGGKDSTVALYLMHEIFSK' A
#
# COMPACT_ATOMS: atom_id res chain seq x y z
N MET A 1 28.38 5.32 2.08
CA MET A 1 27.73 4.03 1.78
C MET A 1 26.23 4.24 1.65
N THR A 2 25.60 3.77 0.58
CA THR A 2 24.14 3.84 0.41
C THR A 2 23.47 2.72 1.18
N VAL A 3 22.47 3.04 2.02
CA VAL A 3 21.70 2.01 2.73
C VAL A 3 20.93 1.16 1.71
N GLN A 4 21.02 -0.16 1.84
CA GLN A 4 20.38 -1.11 0.93
C GLN A 4 19.00 -1.51 1.43
N CYS A 5 18.12 -1.87 0.50
CA CYS A 5 16.83 -2.44 0.82
C CYS A 5 16.99 -3.79 1.56
N LEU A 6 16.10 -4.08 2.50
CA LEU A 6 16.12 -5.32 3.26
C LEU A 6 15.74 -6.52 2.39
N LYS A 7 14.80 -6.32 1.46
CA LYS A 7 14.29 -7.38 0.56
C LYS A 7 15.15 -7.61 -0.69
N CYS A 8 16.02 -6.67 -1.06
CA CYS A 8 16.90 -6.78 -2.23
C CYS A 8 18.07 -5.81 -2.14
N LYS A 9 19.04 -5.89 -3.04
CA LYS A 9 20.27 -5.07 -2.93
C LYS A 9 20.17 -3.66 -3.54
N LYS A 10 18.98 -3.20 -3.95
CA LYS A 10 18.78 -1.84 -4.50
C LYS A 10 18.87 -0.77 -3.40
N PRO A 11 19.22 0.49 -3.73
CA PRO A 11 19.23 1.58 -2.76
C PRO A 11 17.87 1.75 -2.07
N ALA A 12 17.88 1.84 -0.74
CA ALA A 12 16.70 2.13 0.04
C ALA A 12 16.32 3.61 -0.08
N ILE A 13 15.02 3.89 -0.14
CA ILE A 13 14.48 5.25 -0.19
C ILE A 13 13.81 5.66 1.13
N THR A 14 13.53 4.68 2.01
CA THR A 14 12.84 4.92 3.28
C THR A 14 13.24 3.89 4.32
N PHE A 15 13.04 4.25 5.59
CA PHE A 15 13.21 3.39 6.75
C PHE A 15 11.89 3.27 7.51
N ILE A 16 11.37 2.04 7.60
CA ILE A 16 10.15 1.72 8.33
C ILE A 16 10.52 1.50 9.81
N ARG A 17 10.36 2.55 10.62
CA ARG A 17 10.82 2.60 12.02
C ARG A 17 10.34 1.40 12.85
N TYR A 18 9.06 1.09 12.80
CA TYR A 18 8.48 0.05 13.66
C TYR A 18 8.94 -1.37 13.30
N SER A 19 9.40 -1.61 12.08
CA SER A 19 9.88 -2.93 11.62
C SER A 19 11.39 -2.99 11.43
N GLY A 20 12.11 -1.87 11.62
CA GLY A 20 13.54 -1.76 11.33
C GLY A 20 13.92 -1.97 9.86
N ALA A 21 12.96 -1.88 8.92
CA ALA A 21 13.21 -2.26 7.53
C ALA A 21 13.56 -1.05 6.65
N HIS A 22 14.73 -1.09 6.01
CA HIS A 22 15.04 -0.19 4.90
C HIS A 22 14.43 -0.75 3.60
N LEU A 23 13.70 0.05 2.83
CA LEU A 23 13.02 -0.43 1.62
C LEU A 23 13.33 0.47 0.42
N CYS A 24 13.56 -0.16 -0.75
CA CYS A 24 13.58 0.54 -2.03
C CYS A 24 12.14 0.87 -2.48
N LYS A 25 12.00 1.70 -3.52
CA LYS A 25 10.70 2.16 -4.05
C LYS A 25 9.69 1.02 -4.22
N ASN A 26 10.05 -0.03 -4.95
CA ASN A 26 9.13 -1.13 -5.27
C ASN A 26 8.69 -1.89 -4.02
N HIS A 27 9.63 -2.19 -3.12
CA HIS A 27 9.32 -2.93 -1.90
C HIS A 27 8.58 -2.10 -0.86
N PHE A 28 8.71 -0.77 -0.90
CA PHE A 28 7.88 0.14 -0.11
C PHE A 28 6.43 0.17 -0.62
N ILE A 29 6.22 0.29 -1.94
CA ILE A 29 4.88 0.24 -2.55
C ILE A 29 4.19 -1.08 -2.19
N GLU A 30 4.87 -2.21 -2.42
CA GLU A 30 4.35 -3.53 -2.09
C GLU A 30 4.02 -3.66 -0.59
N PHE A 31 4.86 -3.10 0.28
CA PHE A 31 4.63 -3.08 1.71
C PHE A 31 3.33 -2.34 2.07
N VAL A 32 3.07 -1.19 1.45
CA VAL A 32 1.83 -0.40 1.64
C VAL A 32 0.62 -1.19 1.14
N GLU A 33 0.66 -1.70 -0.09
CA GLU A 33 -0.42 -2.48 -0.69
C GLU A 33 -0.80 -3.70 0.15
N ARG A 34 0.19 -4.47 0.62
CA ARG A 34 -0.04 -5.63 1.50
C ARG A 34 -0.71 -5.20 2.81
N ARG A 35 -0.33 -4.06 3.38
CA ARG A 35 -0.92 -3.56 4.62
C ARG A 35 -2.37 -3.14 4.41
N VAL A 36 -2.67 -2.42 3.34
CA VAL A 36 -4.05 -2.04 2.99
C VAL A 36 -4.91 -3.27 2.75
N LYS A 37 -4.44 -4.25 1.96
CA LYS A 37 -5.14 -5.53 1.77
C LYS A 37 -5.40 -6.26 3.10
N LYS A 38 -4.42 -6.26 4.02
CA LYS A 38 -4.57 -6.87 5.34
C LYS A 38 -5.60 -6.14 6.20
N ASP A 39 -5.59 -4.82 6.20
CA ASP A 39 -6.50 -4.02 7.01
C ASP A 39 -7.93 -4.06 6.46
N MET A 40 -8.12 -4.12 5.13
CA MET A 40 -9.42 -4.36 4.50
C MET A 40 -10.00 -5.74 4.87
N LYS A 41 -9.19 -6.80 4.83
CA LYS A 41 -9.65 -8.14 5.26
C LYS A 41 -10.14 -8.18 6.71
N LYS A 42 -9.64 -7.29 7.58
CA LYS A 42 -10.12 -7.19 8.97
C LYS A 42 -11.49 -6.53 9.09
N GLN A 43 -11.89 -5.71 8.11
CA GLN A 43 -13.21 -5.08 8.09
C GLN A 43 -14.33 -6.07 7.70
N GLY A 44 -13.96 -7.26 7.20
CA GLY A 44 -14.89 -8.31 6.81
C GLY A 44 -14.78 -8.67 5.34
N LYS A 45 -15.75 -9.46 4.86
CA LYS A 45 -15.87 -9.79 3.43
C LYS A 45 -16.64 -8.68 2.72
N THR A 46 -16.07 -8.18 1.64
CA THR A 46 -16.78 -7.36 0.66
C THR A 46 -17.32 -8.31 -0.40
N SER A 47 -18.60 -8.17 -0.75
CA SER A 47 -19.22 -9.00 -1.79
C SER A 47 -18.60 -8.69 -3.16
N ASP A 48 -18.55 -9.68 -4.06
CA ASP A 48 -17.97 -9.51 -5.40
C ASP A 48 -18.78 -8.52 -6.27
N ASP A 49 -20.06 -8.32 -5.95
CA ASP A 49 -20.98 -7.36 -6.57
C ASP A 49 -21.09 -6.03 -5.80
N ALA A 50 -20.28 -5.83 -4.76
CA ALA A 50 -20.36 -4.63 -3.94
C ALA A 50 -19.91 -3.39 -4.71
N THR A 51 -20.73 -2.34 -4.65
CA THR A 51 -20.33 -1.00 -5.12
C THR A 51 -19.63 -0.24 -4.00
N ILE A 52 -18.39 0.19 -4.24
CA ILE A 52 -17.58 0.93 -3.27
C ILE A 52 -17.53 2.40 -3.68
N GLY A 53 -18.12 3.27 -2.87
CA GLY A 53 -17.99 4.73 -3.01
C GLY A 53 -16.71 5.24 -2.34
N VAL A 54 -15.90 6.01 -3.08
CA VAL A 54 -14.71 6.69 -2.53
C VAL A 54 -14.89 8.20 -2.67
N ALA A 55 -14.94 8.91 -1.55
CA ALA A 55 -14.99 10.37 -1.55
C ALA A 55 -13.61 10.96 -1.90
N LEU A 56 -13.54 11.72 -2.99
CA LEU A 56 -12.33 12.36 -3.48
C LEU A 56 -12.28 13.85 -3.11
N SER A 57 -11.26 14.26 -2.35
CA SER A 57 -10.99 15.67 -2.06
C SER A 57 -9.96 16.29 -3.01
N GLY A 58 -9.33 15.50 -3.87
CA GLY A 58 -8.16 15.89 -4.68
C GLY A 58 -6.83 15.81 -3.91
N GLY A 59 -6.86 15.50 -2.61
CA GLY A 59 -5.66 15.28 -1.80
C GLY A 59 -4.97 13.95 -2.11
N LYS A 60 -3.70 13.84 -1.70
CA LYS A 60 -2.92 12.59 -1.84
C LYS A 60 -3.61 11.40 -1.17
N ASP A 61 -4.27 11.62 -0.04
CA ASP A 61 -4.82 10.54 0.79
C ASP A 61 -6.06 9.92 0.13
N SER A 62 -7.03 10.74 -0.30
CA SER A 62 -8.21 10.25 -1.00
C SER A 62 -7.86 9.67 -2.37
N THR A 63 -6.87 10.25 -3.07
CA THR A 63 -6.44 9.77 -4.39
C THR A 63 -5.76 8.42 -4.30
N VAL A 64 -4.86 8.23 -3.31
CA VAL A 64 -4.22 6.93 -3.06
C VAL A 64 -5.24 5.90 -2.58
N ALA A 65 -6.21 6.30 -1.77
CA ALA A 65 -7.29 5.40 -1.37
C ALA A 65 -8.08 4.90 -2.58
N LEU A 66 -8.50 5.80 -3.49
CA LEU A 66 -9.17 5.40 -4.73
C LEU A 66 -8.33 4.45 -5.57
N TYR A 67 -7.05 4.80 -5.81
CA TYR A 67 -6.13 3.97 -6.58
C TYR A 67 -6.01 2.55 -5.98
N LEU A 68 -5.81 2.45 -4.67
CA LEU A 68 -5.67 1.15 -4.01
C LEU A 68 -6.98 0.35 -3.99
N MET A 69 -8.13 1.00 -3.84
CA MET A 69 -9.42 0.30 -3.94
C MET A 69 -9.64 -0.27 -5.34
N HIS A 70 -9.33 0.52 -6.38
CA HIS A 70 -9.39 0.07 -7.77
C HIS A 70 -8.47 -1.14 -8.01
N GLU A 71 -7.19 -1.07 -7.60
CA GLU A 71 -6.24 -2.19 -7.75
C GLU A 71 -6.64 -3.46 -6.98
N ILE A 72 -7.48 -3.35 -5.95
CA ILE A 72 -7.92 -4.49 -5.13
C ILE A 72 -9.20 -5.12 -5.68
N PHE A 73 -10.16 -4.31 -6.14
CA PHE A 73 -11.52 -4.74 -6.47
C PHE A 73 -11.86 -4.72 -7.96
N SER A 74 -11.17 -3.92 -8.77
CA SER A 74 -11.38 -3.87 -10.22
C SER A 74 -10.49 -4.90 -10.91
N LYS A 75 -10.98 -6.14 -10.99
CA LYS A 75 -10.44 -7.18 -11.88
C LYS A 75 -11.16 -7.17 -13.22
#